data_AF-A0A814S037-F1
#
_entry.id   AF-A0A814S037-F1
#
_cell.length_a   1.000
_cell.length_b   1.000
_cell.length_c   1.000
_cell.angle_alpha   90.00
_cell.angle_beta   90.00
_cell.angle_gamma   90.00
#
_symmetry.space_group_name_H-M   'P 1'
#
loop_
_entity.id
_entity.type
_entity.pdbx_description
1 polymer ?
#
loop_
_entity_poly.entity_id
_entity_poly.type
_entity_poly.pdbx_seq_one_letter_code
_entity_poly.pdbx_strand_id
1 'polypeptide(L)'
;VVFDEAIGEALHLTSSDDTLIVVTADHSHVFTMGGYSLRGNPILGINLNSYSNLSQANVTYTSLLYGNGPGGPLPGSVRKTNLTNIITEGRSYIQESAVHLDSESHGGEDVAIYASGPMSYLFDG
;
A
#
# COMPACT_ATOMS: atom_id res chain seq x y z
N VAL A 1 6.79 8.45 -3.80
CA VAL A 1 8.13 9.09 -3.79
C VAL A 1 8.02 10.59 -3.58
N VAL A 2 7.21 11.32 -4.36
CA VAL A 2 7.07 12.80 -4.26
C VAL A 2 6.88 13.35 -2.83
N PHE A 3 6.05 12.74 -1.98
CA PHE A 3 5.87 13.21 -0.59
C PHE A 3 7.14 13.04 0.25
N ASP A 4 7.81 11.90 0.12
CA ASP A 4 9.10 11.62 0.78
C ASP A 4 10.22 12.53 0.26
N GLU A 5 10.24 12.83 -1.05
CA GLU A 5 11.16 13.81 -1.64
C GLU A 5 10.94 15.22 -1.07
N ALA A 6 9.68 15.64 -0.88
CA ALA A 6 9.38 16.93 -0.27
C ALA A 6 9.84 17.01 1.20
N ILE A 7 9.74 15.91 1.95
CA ILE A 7 10.31 15.81 3.30
C ILE A 7 11.83 15.91 3.25
N GLY A 8 12.47 15.19 2.32
CA GLY A 8 13.91 15.24 2.10
C GLY A 8 14.43 16.65 1.76
N GLU A 9 13.70 17.37 0.91
CA GLU A 9 14.03 18.75 0.57
C GLU A 9 13.83 19.70 1.76
N ALA A 10 12.76 19.55 2.53
CA ALA A 10 12.56 20.33 3.76
C ALA A 10 13.70 20.10 4.76
N LEU A 11 14.15 18.85 4.93
CA LEU A 11 15.31 18.51 5.76
C LEU A 11 16.62 19.12 5.25
N HIS A 12 16.79 19.26 3.93
CA HIS A 12 17.97 19.89 3.34
C HIS A 12 17.97 21.41 3.50
N LEU A 13 16.80 22.03 3.47
CA LEU A 13 16.63 23.49 3.52
C LEU A 13 16.55 24.05 4.96
N THR A 14 16.50 23.20 5.98
CA THR A 14 16.29 23.60 7.38
C THR A 14 17.35 23.00 8.31
N SER A 15 17.52 23.60 9.49
CA SER A 15 18.41 23.08 10.53
C SER A 15 17.62 22.32 11.59
N SER A 16 18.10 21.15 12.01
CA SER A 16 17.51 20.42 13.13
C SER A 16 17.70 21.13 14.48
N ASP A 17 18.53 22.17 14.54
CA ASP A 17 18.76 22.93 15.78
C ASP A 17 17.62 23.91 16.10
N ASP A 18 16.87 24.35 15.08
CA ASP A 18 15.81 25.36 15.22
C ASP A 18 14.48 25.02 14.53
N THR A 19 14.43 23.93 13.77
CA THR A 19 13.25 23.53 13.01
C THR A 19 12.76 22.16 13.45
N LEU A 20 11.51 22.09 13.93
CA LEU A 20 10.82 20.83 14.20
C LEU A 20 10.02 20.41 12.96
N ILE A 21 10.33 19.24 12.40
CA ILE A 21 9.59 18.60 11.31
C ILE A 21 8.87 17.38 11.86
N VAL A 22 7.55 17.31 11.62
CA VAL A 22 6.69 16.19 12.00
C VAL A 22 5.99 15.64 10.76
N VAL A 23 6.05 14.32 10.58
CA VAL A 23 5.40 13.59 9.49
C VAL A 23 4.44 12.58 10.10
N THR A 24 3.19 12.61 9.64
CA THR A 24 2.15 11.68 10.07
C THR A 24 1.10 11.51 8.97
N ALA A 25 0.09 10.68 9.22
CA ALA A 25 -1.10 10.54 8.42
C ALA A 25 -2.33 11.00 9.23
N ASP A 26 -3.38 11.45 8.55
CA ASP A 26 -4.68 11.69 9.16
C ASP A 26 -5.44 10.39 9.42
N HIS A 27 -5.29 9.41 8.54
CA HIS A 27 -5.77 8.03 8.70
C HIS A 27 -5.01 7.05 7.79
N SER A 28 -5.27 5.75 7.95
CA SER A 28 -4.77 4.71 7.05
C SER A 28 -5.80 4.35 5.97
N HIS A 29 -5.60 3.21 5.30
CA HIS A 29 -6.47 2.61 4.29
C HIS A 29 -6.58 1.10 4.54
N VAL A 30 -7.59 0.41 4.00
CA VAL A 30 -7.71 -1.06 4.11
C VAL A 30 -6.75 -1.79 3.16
N PHE A 31 -5.57 -1.22 2.96
CA PHE A 31 -4.47 -1.70 2.14
C PHE A 31 -3.66 -2.77 2.88
N THR A 32 -3.28 -3.85 2.18
CA THR A 32 -2.44 -4.90 2.75
C THR A 32 -1.33 -5.33 1.79
N MET A 33 -0.21 -5.75 2.37
CA MET A 33 0.95 -6.31 1.68
C MET A 33 1.21 -7.73 2.18
N GLY A 34 1.29 -8.71 1.29
CA GLY A 34 1.46 -10.09 1.73
C GLY A 34 1.84 -11.10 0.64
N GLY A 35 1.47 -12.35 0.88
CA GLY A 35 1.71 -13.45 -0.06
C GLY A 35 3.13 -14.00 -0.08
N TYR A 36 3.95 -13.68 0.93
CA TYR A 36 5.34 -14.16 1.04
C TYR A 36 6.19 -13.86 -0.20
N SER A 37 6.03 -12.68 -0.82
CA SER A 37 6.77 -12.35 -2.05
C SER A 37 8.28 -12.45 -1.87
N LEU A 38 8.98 -12.92 -2.91
CA LEU A 38 10.44 -12.99 -2.92
C LEU A 38 11.06 -11.58 -2.85
N ARG A 39 12.25 -11.48 -2.26
CA ARG A 39 13.03 -10.23 -2.31
C ARG A 39 13.30 -9.86 -3.76
N GLY A 40 13.01 -8.61 -4.14
CA GLY A 40 13.15 -8.11 -5.51
C GLY A 40 11.91 -8.32 -6.38
N ASN A 41 10.83 -8.91 -5.85
CA ASN A 41 9.52 -8.93 -6.50
C ASN A 41 9.03 -7.48 -6.73
N PRO A 42 8.57 -7.11 -7.95
CA PRO A 42 7.98 -5.80 -8.18
C PRO A 42 6.77 -5.59 -7.26
N ILE A 43 6.75 -4.51 -6.49
CA ILE A 43 5.70 -4.32 -5.46
C ILE A 43 4.29 -4.21 -6.06
N LEU A 44 4.17 -3.64 -7.27
CA LEU A 44 2.91 -3.54 -8.03
C LEU A 44 2.63 -4.79 -8.90
N GLY A 45 3.57 -5.73 -8.94
CA GLY A 45 3.53 -6.89 -9.81
C GLY A 45 2.69 -8.04 -9.25
N ILE A 46 2.50 -9.04 -10.10
CA ILE A 46 2.10 -10.37 -9.66
C ILE A 46 3.14 -10.87 -8.66
N ASN A 47 2.68 -11.46 -7.57
CA ASN A 47 3.56 -12.11 -6.62
C ASN A 47 4.21 -13.32 -7.31
N LEU A 48 5.53 -13.31 -7.47
CA LEU A 48 6.27 -14.37 -8.17
C LEU A 48 6.11 -15.76 -7.52
N ASN A 49 5.87 -15.82 -6.20
CA ASN A 49 5.55 -17.09 -5.54
C ASN A 49 4.17 -17.63 -5.91
N SER A 50 3.26 -16.79 -6.41
CA SER A 50 1.94 -17.24 -6.84
C SER A 50 1.95 -18.04 -8.15
N TYR A 51 3.05 -18.06 -8.90
CA TYR A 51 3.19 -18.93 -10.09
C TYR A 51 3.33 -20.41 -9.72
N SER A 52 3.92 -20.72 -8.57
CA SER A 52 4.08 -22.08 -8.04
C SER A 52 3.14 -22.39 -6.88
N ASN A 53 2.61 -21.35 -6.22
CA ASN A 53 1.65 -21.46 -5.11
C ASN A 53 0.40 -20.61 -5.41
N LEU A 54 -0.41 -21.10 -6.36
CA LEU A 54 -1.64 -20.45 -6.80
C LEU A 54 -2.65 -20.32 -5.65
N SER A 55 -3.57 -19.37 -5.79
CA SER A 55 -4.74 -19.30 -4.91
C SER A 55 -5.61 -20.56 -5.03
N GLN A 56 -6.52 -20.78 -4.08
CA GLN A 56 -7.48 -21.89 -4.15
C GLN A 56 -8.39 -21.85 -5.39
N ALA A 57 -8.53 -20.67 -6.01
CA ALA A 57 -9.23 -20.50 -7.29
C ALA A 57 -8.35 -20.82 -8.53
N ASN A 58 -7.15 -21.37 -8.32
CA ASN A 58 -6.17 -21.75 -9.34
C ASN A 58 -5.71 -20.58 -10.24
N VAL A 59 -5.59 -19.38 -9.64
CA VAL A 59 -5.08 -18.17 -10.31
C VAL A 59 -3.99 -17.48 -9.48
N THR A 60 -3.12 -16.73 -10.15
CA THR A 60 -2.10 -15.86 -9.55
C THR A 60 -2.74 -14.68 -8.82
N TYR A 61 -1.96 -13.97 -8.01
CA TYR A 61 -2.41 -12.79 -7.25
C TYR A 61 -1.26 -11.79 -7.05
N THR A 62 -1.58 -10.52 -6.81
CA THR A 62 -0.60 -9.46 -6.53
C THR A 62 -0.13 -9.48 -5.08
N SER A 63 1.04 -8.89 -4.81
CA SER A 63 1.53 -8.72 -3.44
C SER A 63 0.68 -7.72 -2.64
N LEU A 64 0.04 -6.79 -3.33
CA LEU A 64 -0.83 -5.76 -2.78
C LEU A 64 -2.30 -6.14 -3.00
N LEU A 65 -3.11 -5.98 -1.98
CA LEU A 65 -4.56 -6.16 -2.01
C LEU A 65 -5.23 -5.09 -1.15
N TYR A 66 -6.55 -4.96 -1.30
CA TYR A 66 -7.38 -4.14 -0.41
C TYR A 66 -8.47 -4.97 0.27
N GLY A 67 -8.92 -4.55 1.45
CA GLY A 67 -10.08 -5.14 2.11
C GLY A 67 -11.37 -4.93 1.32
N ASN A 68 -11.57 -3.73 0.79
CA ASN A 68 -12.71 -3.36 -0.04
C ASN A 68 -12.31 -2.38 -1.17
N GLY A 69 -13.26 -2.01 -2.02
CA GLY A 69 -13.04 -1.05 -3.10
C GLY A 69 -13.43 -1.57 -4.49
N PRO A 70 -13.15 -0.80 -5.56
CA PRO A 70 -13.68 -1.08 -6.89
C PRO A 70 -13.07 -2.32 -7.57
N GLY A 71 -11.93 -2.80 -7.07
CA GLY A 71 -11.29 -4.03 -7.53
C GLY A 71 -11.93 -5.32 -7.01
N GLY A 72 -12.99 -5.22 -6.21
CA GLY A 72 -13.70 -6.38 -5.66
C GLY A 72 -14.59 -7.07 -6.71
N PRO A 73 -14.89 -8.37 -6.53
CA PRO A 73 -15.78 -9.08 -7.44
C PRO A 73 -17.19 -8.47 -7.41
N LEU A 74 -17.77 -8.25 -8.59
CA LEU A 74 -19.15 -7.80 -8.70
C LEU A 74 -20.11 -8.80 -8.03
N PRO A 75 -21.26 -8.35 -7.50
CA PRO A 75 -22.25 -9.23 -6.87
C PRO A 75 -22.59 -10.45 -7.75
N GLY A 76 -22.51 -11.64 -7.18
CA GLY A 76 -22.78 -12.91 -7.89
C GLY A 76 -21.65 -13.41 -8.79
N SER A 77 -20.51 -12.71 -8.85
CA SER A 77 -19.33 -13.14 -9.60
C SER A 77 -18.31 -13.84 -8.70
N VAL A 78 -17.65 -14.87 -9.24
CA VAL A 78 -16.48 -15.48 -8.60
C VAL A 78 -15.23 -14.85 -9.20
N ARG A 79 -14.27 -14.48 -8.36
CA ARG A 79 -12.94 -14.06 -8.81
C ARG A 79 -12.28 -15.18 -9.62
N LYS A 80 -12.11 -14.96 -10.91
CA LYS A 80 -11.45 -15.90 -11.85
C LYS A 80 -10.45 -15.22 -12.79
N THR A 81 -10.11 -13.96 -12.53
CA THR A 81 -9.23 -13.20 -13.39
C THR A 81 -7.82 -13.80 -13.34
N ASN A 82 -7.34 -14.28 -14.49
CA ASN A 82 -5.95 -14.68 -14.62
C ASN A 82 -5.09 -13.42 -14.86
N LEU A 83 -4.29 -13.05 -13.87
CA LEU A 83 -3.47 -11.84 -13.94
C LEU A 83 -2.29 -11.97 -14.90
N THR A 84 -1.91 -13.18 -15.35
CA THR A 84 -0.72 -13.37 -16.20
C THR A 84 -0.78 -12.64 -17.54
N ASN A 85 -1.99 -12.28 -18.00
CA ASN A 85 -2.22 -11.52 -19.23
C ASN A 85 -2.58 -10.05 -18.94
N ILE A 86 -2.43 -9.60 -17.69
CA ILE A 86 -2.76 -8.25 -17.24
C ILE A 86 -1.48 -7.54 -16.84
N ILE A 87 -1.37 -6.27 -17.24
CA ILE A 87 -0.27 -5.40 -16.85
C ILE A 87 -0.60 -4.84 -15.46
N THR A 88 -0.32 -5.61 -14.41
CA THR A 88 -0.64 -5.22 -13.02
C THR A 88 0.15 -4.00 -12.54
N GLU A 89 1.30 -3.72 -13.17
CA GLU A 89 2.14 -2.55 -12.89
C GLU A 89 1.66 -1.27 -13.63
N GLY A 90 0.58 -1.38 -14.41
CA GLY A 90 -0.01 -0.23 -15.11
C GLY A 90 -0.61 0.78 -14.13
N ARG A 91 -0.46 2.08 -14.43
CA ARG A 91 -0.97 3.17 -13.58
C ARG A 91 -2.48 3.11 -13.31
N SER A 92 -3.24 2.52 -14.22
CA SER A 92 -4.70 2.38 -14.12
C SER A 92 -5.14 1.01 -13.59
N TYR A 93 -4.21 0.14 -13.20
CA TYR A 93 -4.55 -1.14 -12.62
C TYR A 93 -5.12 -0.95 -11.22
N ILE A 94 -6.30 -1.51 -10.98
CA ILE A 94 -6.97 -1.50 -9.67
C ILE A 94 -6.69 -2.85 -9.01
N GLN A 95 -5.97 -2.83 -7.89
CA GLN A 95 -5.71 -4.05 -7.11
C GLN A 95 -7.02 -4.68 -6.65
N GLU A 96 -7.00 -6.00 -6.55
CA GLU A 96 -8.18 -6.77 -6.16
C GLU A 96 -8.53 -6.51 -4.69
N SER A 97 -9.83 -6.55 -4.39
CA SER A 97 -10.35 -6.41 -3.04
C SER A 97 -11.35 -7.50 -2.67
N ALA A 98 -11.61 -7.70 -1.37
CA ALA A 98 -12.54 -8.74 -0.92
C ALA A 98 -14.01 -8.31 -1.05
N VAL A 99 -14.32 -7.04 -0.84
CA VAL A 99 -15.69 -6.48 -0.93
C VAL A 99 -15.73 -5.37 -1.97
N HIS A 100 -16.64 -5.48 -2.95
CA HIS A 100 -16.82 -4.46 -3.98
C HIS A 100 -17.50 -3.20 -3.42
N LEU A 101 -16.87 -2.05 -3.63
CA LEU A 101 -17.40 -0.70 -3.35
C LEU A 101 -16.96 0.26 -4.48
N ASP A 102 -17.70 1.35 -4.69
CA ASP A 102 -17.32 2.36 -5.68
C ASP A 102 -16.02 3.09 -5.32
N SER A 103 -15.73 3.19 -4.02
CA SER A 103 -14.52 3.79 -3.45
C SER A 103 -14.04 2.92 -2.30
N GLU A 104 -12.72 2.79 -2.17
CA GLU A 104 -12.12 2.09 -1.04
C GLU A 104 -12.23 2.94 0.24
N SER A 105 -12.32 2.29 1.40
CA SER A 105 -12.52 2.95 2.69
C SER A 105 -11.23 3.21 3.46
N HIS A 106 -11.23 4.22 4.33
CA HIS A 106 -10.14 4.45 5.28
C HIS A 106 -9.91 3.25 6.22
N GLY A 107 -8.67 3.13 6.69
CA GLY A 107 -8.25 2.24 7.77
C GLY A 107 -8.41 2.93 9.13
N GLY A 108 -8.78 2.16 10.14
CA GLY A 108 -9.04 2.63 11.51
C GLY A 108 -7.94 2.25 12.51
N GLU A 109 -6.83 1.68 12.03
CA GLU A 109 -5.67 1.34 12.84
C GLU A 109 -4.78 2.56 13.10
N ASP A 110 -3.94 2.45 14.14
CA ASP A 110 -2.97 3.48 14.49
C ASP A 110 -2.03 3.80 13.32
N VAL A 111 -1.71 5.08 13.16
CA VAL A 111 -0.74 5.57 12.18
C VAL A 111 0.51 6.10 12.86
N ALA A 112 1.63 6.05 12.15
CA ALA A 112 2.90 6.50 12.68
C ALA A 112 2.99 8.03 12.79
N ILE A 113 3.76 8.48 13.78
CA ILE A 113 4.26 9.85 13.87
C ILE A 113 5.79 9.77 13.85
N TYR A 114 6.42 10.52 12.95
CA TYR A 114 7.87 10.70 12.90
C TYR A 114 8.20 12.16 13.18
N ALA A 115 9.16 12.44 14.05
CA ALA A 115 9.56 13.81 14.40
C ALA A 115 11.08 13.97 14.41
N SER A 116 11.57 15.13 13.95
CA SER A 116 12.98 15.52 13.95
C SER A 116 13.13 17.00 14.31
N GLY A 117 14.15 17.35 15.09
CA GLY A 117 14.44 18.73 15.51
C GLY A 117 14.10 19.02 16.98
N PRO A 118 13.94 20.30 17.36
CA PRO A 118 13.71 20.68 18.74
C PRO A 118 12.47 20.02 19.33
N MET A 119 12.62 19.43 20.52
CA MET A 119 11.53 18.75 21.25
C MET A 119 10.95 17.50 20.57
N SER A 120 11.57 16.96 19.52
CA SER A 120 11.08 15.75 18.84
C SER A 120 10.94 14.53 19.76
N TYR A 121 11.74 14.46 20.83
CA TYR A 121 11.69 13.42 21.86
C TYR A 121 10.37 13.39 22.66
N LEU A 122 9.50 14.39 22.54
CA LEU A 122 8.16 14.36 23.14
C LEU A 122 7.18 13.47 22.36
N PHE A 123 7.48 13.15 21.11
CA PHE A 123 6.69 12.25 20.27
C PHE A 123 7.14 10.81 20.55
N ASP A 124 6.64 10.26 21.64
CA ASP A 124 6.88 8.90 22.11
C ASP A 124 5.54 8.21 22.43
N GLY A 125 5.54 6.87 22.52
CA GLY A 125 4.34 6.04 22.66
C GLY A 125 4.35 5.11 23.87
#